data_AF-A0A4D6WGQ4-F1
#
_entry.id   AF-A0A4D6WGQ4-F1
#
_cell.length_a   1.000
_cell.length_b   1.000
_cell.length_c   1.000
_cell.angle_alpha   90.00
_cell.angle_beta   90.00
_cell.angle_gamma   90.00
#
_symmetry.space_group_name_H-M   'P 1'
#
loop_
_entity.id
_entity.type
_entity.pdbx_description
1 polymer ?
#
loop_
_entity_poly.entity_id
_entity_poly.type
_entity_poly.pdbx_seq_one_letter_code
_entity_poly.pdbx_strand_id
1 'polypeptide(L)'
;MPAINLQHVVSVSSEDKNFPAENLIKGDSFKKWKCVAGEKNATVTLQFEKATEINQIDIGNEGSAFVEVLVGKSSAGDDSYQVILVSSSFMNPGESRS
;
A
#
# COMPACT_ATOMS: atom_id res chain seq x y z
N MET A 1 20.68 -3.10 -1.33
CA MET A 1 20.18 -1.82 -0.75
C MET A 1 19.44 -2.16 0.53
N PRO A 2 19.53 -1.34 1.59
CA PRO A 2 18.81 -1.63 2.84
C PRO A 2 17.29 -1.49 2.62
N ALA A 3 16.52 -2.39 3.24
CA ALA A 3 15.06 -2.27 3.25
C ALA A 3 14.64 -1.03 4.05
N ILE A 4 13.57 -0.36 3.59
CA ILE A 4 12.99 0.77 4.31
C ILE A 4 12.08 0.21 5.41
N ASN A 5 12.34 0.62 6.65
CA ASN A 5 11.51 0.22 7.79
C ASN A 5 10.24 1.07 7.87
N LEU A 6 9.11 0.39 7.94
CA LEU A 6 7.80 0.99 8.20
C LEU A 6 7.59 1.08 9.71
N GLN A 7 7.13 2.23 10.19
CA GLN A 7 6.90 2.48 11.61
C GLN A 7 5.49 2.07 12.04
N HIS A 8 4.46 2.61 11.37
CA HIS A 8 3.05 2.35 11.66
C HIS A 8 2.15 2.73 10.48
N VAL A 9 0.88 2.28 10.52
CA VAL A 9 -0.17 2.72 9.61
C VAL A 9 -0.70 4.07 10.08
N VAL A 10 -0.64 5.10 9.22
CA VAL A 10 -1.17 6.43 9.51
C VAL A 10 -2.68 6.46 9.29
N SER A 11 -3.12 5.92 8.17
CA SER A 11 -4.53 5.85 7.81
C SER A 11 -4.80 4.67 6.87
N VAL A 12 -6.02 4.17 6.94
CA VAL A 12 -6.54 3.12 6.06
C VAL A 12 -7.98 3.46 5.72
N SER A 13 -8.35 3.41 4.44
CA SER A 13 -9.72 3.72 4.02
C SER A 13 -10.67 2.54 4.22
N SER A 14 -10.15 1.31 4.09
CA SER A 14 -10.91 0.07 4.23
C SER A 14 -9.99 -1.09 4.59
N GLU A 15 -10.38 -1.90 5.56
CA GLU A 15 -9.66 -3.11 5.94
C GLU A 15 -10.58 -4.23 6.44
N ASP A 16 -10.18 -5.47 6.17
CA ASP A 16 -10.80 -6.67 6.71
C ASP A 16 -10.29 -6.93 8.14
N LYS A 17 -11.18 -7.37 9.03
CA LYS A 17 -10.88 -7.63 10.45
C LYS A 17 -9.77 -8.68 10.65
N ASN A 18 -9.67 -9.66 9.75
CA ASN A 18 -8.68 -10.72 9.82
C ASN A 18 -7.39 -10.38 9.04
N PHE A 19 -7.48 -9.42 8.11
CA PHE A 19 -6.37 -9.00 7.24
C PHE A 19 -6.16 -7.47 7.29
N PRO A 20 -5.83 -6.91 8.48
CA PRO A 20 -5.68 -5.47 8.66
C PRO A 20 -4.44 -4.90 7.95
N ALA A 21 -4.43 -3.59 7.72
CA ALA A 21 -3.31 -2.88 7.08
C ALA A 21 -2.00 -3.01 7.87
N GLU A 22 -2.08 -3.16 9.20
CA GLU A 22 -0.94 -3.35 10.11
C GLU A 22 -0.06 -4.57 9.73
N ASN A 23 -0.63 -5.53 9.00
CA ASN A 23 0.11 -6.68 8.50
C ASN A 23 1.26 -6.30 7.55
N LEU A 24 1.16 -5.16 6.84
CA LEU A 24 2.18 -4.70 5.89
C LEU A 24 3.48 -4.27 6.57
N ILE A 25 3.44 -3.82 7.83
CA ILE A 25 4.62 -3.34 8.55
C ILE A 25 5.58 -4.47 8.89
N LYS A 26 5.05 -5.66 9.19
CA LYS A 26 5.83 -6.77 9.74
C LYS A 26 6.70 -7.48 8.69
N GLY A 27 6.59 -7.11 7.41
CA GLY A 27 7.40 -7.64 6.32
C GLY A 27 7.28 -9.16 6.11
N ASP A 28 6.29 -9.79 6.74
CA ASP A 28 6.08 -11.23 6.68
C ASP A 28 5.22 -11.54 5.45
N SER A 29 5.80 -12.23 4.46
CA SER A 29 5.15 -12.58 3.19
C SER A 29 3.86 -13.39 3.35
N PHE A 30 3.62 -13.99 4.52
CA PHE A 30 2.38 -14.73 4.79
C PHE A 30 1.22 -13.84 5.26
N LYS A 31 1.50 -12.59 5.65
CA LYS A 31 0.49 -11.64 6.12
C LYS A 31 0.14 -10.65 5.02
N LYS A 32 -1.15 -10.37 4.89
CA LYS A 32 -1.70 -9.56 3.81
C LYS A 32 -2.65 -8.51 4.36
N TRP A 33 -2.83 -7.44 3.60
CA TRP A 33 -3.91 -6.48 3.80
C TRP A 33 -5.01 -6.76 2.77
N LYS A 34 -6.27 -6.73 3.22
CA LYS A 34 -7.44 -6.82 2.34
C LYS A 34 -8.41 -5.72 2.74
N CYS A 35 -9.12 -5.15 1.76
CA CYS A 35 -10.26 -4.27 2.02
C CYS A 35 -11.51 -5.09 2.37
N VAL A 36 -12.56 -4.39 2.84
CA VAL A 36 -13.89 -4.98 2.98
C VAL A 36 -14.41 -5.40 1.60
N ALA A 37 -15.09 -6.55 1.54
CA ALA A 37 -15.64 -7.08 0.30
C ALA A 37 -16.63 -6.08 -0.36
N GLY A 38 -16.48 -5.89 -1.68
CA GLY A 38 -17.35 -5.00 -2.48
C GLY A 38 -16.81 -3.58 -2.67
N GLU A 39 -15.72 -3.21 -1.99
CA GLU A 39 -15.04 -1.93 -2.20
C GLU A 39 -14.38 -1.88 -3.59
N LYS A 40 -14.56 -0.75 -4.29
CA LYS A 40 -13.97 -0.55 -5.63
C LYS A 40 -12.51 -0.11 -5.57
N ASN A 41 -12.13 0.57 -4.50
CA ASN A 41 -10.77 1.01 -4.24
C ASN A 41 -10.53 1.02 -2.73
N ALA A 42 -9.26 0.97 -2.35
CA ALA A 42 -8.84 1.13 -0.97
C ALA A 42 -7.46 1.76 -0.94
N THR A 43 -7.17 2.52 0.11
CA THR A 43 -5.88 3.18 0.32
C THR A 43 -5.35 2.88 1.71
N VAL A 44 -4.03 2.82 1.80
CA VAL A 44 -3.29 2.70 3.06
C VAL A 44 -2.11 3.66 3.01
N THR A 45 -1.92 4.41 4.09
CA THR A 45 -0.81 5.33 4.26
C THR A 45 0.13 4.80 5.32
N LEU A 46 1.40 4.60 4.96
CA LEU A 46 2.41 3.98 5.81
C LEU A 46 3.49 5.02 6.16
N GLN A 47 3.77 5.18 7.45
CA GLN A 47 4.82 6.07 7.92
C GLN A 47 6.16 5.33 7.94
N PHE A 48 7.20 5.90 7.35
CA PHE A 48 8.56 5.39 7.49
C PHE A 48 9.16 5.82 8.83
N GLU A 49 10.07 5.01 9.39
CA GLU A 49 10.79 5.35 10.64
C GLU A 49 11.56 6.67 10.53
N LYS A 50 12.08 6.97 9.33
CA LYS A 50 12.77 8.21 9.01
C LYS A 50 12.56 8.56 7.54
N ALA A 51 12.65 9.85 7.21
CA ALA A 51 12.66 10.31 5.83
C ALA A 51 13.80 9.63 5.05
N THR A 52 13.43 8.87 4.02
CA THR A 52 14.34 8.01 3.25
C THR A 52 14.00 8.11 1.77
N GLU A 53 15.02 8.09 0.92
CA GLU A 53 14.85 8.02 -0.52
C GLU A 53 14.44 6.59 -0.94
N ILE A 54 13.40 6.49 -1.76
CA ILE A 54 12.90 5.20 -2.28
C ILE A 54 13.62 4.89 -3.58
N ASN A 55 14.41 3.83 -3.61
CA ASN A 55 15.09 3.38 -4.83
C ASN A 55 14.31 2.29 -5.58
N GLN A 56 13.71 1.37 -4.84
CA GLN A 56 12.98 0.23 -5.38
C GLN A 56 11.71 0.00 -4.54
N ILE A 57 10.64 -0.43 -5.22
CA ILE A 57 9.35 -0.76 -4.59
C ILE A 57 8.97 -2.17 -5.05
N ASP A 58 8.84 -3.09 -4.10
CA ASP A 58 8.37 -4.45 -4.34
C ASP A 58 6.95 -4.58 -3.79
N ILE A 59 5.99 -4.95 -4.64
CA ILE A 59 4.56 -5.05 -4.27
C ILE A 59 4.07 -6.47 -4.53
N GLY A 60 3.64 -7.16 -3.47
CA GLY A 60 2.92 -8.42 -3.56
C GLY A 60 1.43 -8.17 -3.74
N ASN A 61 0.88 -8.51 -4.90
CA ASN A 61 -0.55 -8.30 -5.19
C ASN A 61 -1.43 -9.38 -4.55
N GLU A 62 -2.54 -8.98 -3.93
CA GLU A 62 -3.58 -9.85 -3.38
C GLU A 62 -4.95 -9.49 -3.98
N GLY A 63 -5.08 -9.62 -5.30
CA GLY A 63 -6.37 -9.45 -5.98
C GLY A 63 -6.67 -8.01 -6.44
N SER A 64 -5.73 -7.09 -6.38
CA SER A 64 -5.90 -5.74 -6.93
C SER A 64 -5.64 -5.73 -8.44
N ALA A 65 -6.56 -5.12 -9.20
CA ALA A 65 -6.38 -4.95 -10.64
C ALA A 65 -5.32 -3.89 -10.97
N PHE A 66 -5.31 -2.80 -10.20
CA PHE A 66 -4.38 -1.69 -10.33
C PHE A 66 -3.82 -1.30 -8.97
N VAL A 67 -2.57 -0.85 -8.96
CA VAL A 67 -1.92 -0.27 -7.78
C VAL A 67 -1.22 1.02 -8.18
N GLU A 68 -1.40 2.07 -7.38
CA GLU A 68 -0.72 3.35 -7.48
C GLU A 68 0.04 3.61 -6.17
N VAL A 69 1.22 4.21 -6.25
CA VAL A 69 1.99 4.61 -5.06
C VAL A 69 2.28 6.10 -5.12
N LEU A 70 1.90 6.78 -4.05
CA LEU A 70 2.23 8.18 -3.84
C LEU A 70 3.13 8.32 -2.61
N VAL A 71 3.95 9.38 -2.60
CA VAL A 71 4.89 9.68 -1.54
C VAL A 71 4.69 11.11 -1.05
N GLY A 72 4.84 11.31 0.25
CA GLY A 72 4.68 12.60 0.91
C GLY A 72 5.64 12.72 2.08
N LYS A 73 5.84 13.95 2.56
CA LYS A 73 6.52 14.19 3.83
C LYS A 73 5.46 14.41 4.90
N SER A 74 5.63 13.80 6.07
CA SER A 74 4.71 13.99 7.20
C SER A 74 4.63 15.44 7.69
N SER A 75 5.64 16.27 7.37
CA SER A 75 5.63 17.71 7.64
C SER A 75 4.77 18.52 6.66
N ALA A 76 4.34 17.91 5.56
CA ALA A 76 3.48 18.53 4.56
C ALA A 76 2.05 17.95 4.70
N GLY A 77 1.03 18.73 4.34
CA GLY A 77 -0.36 18.30 4.48
C GLY A 77 -0.74 17.17 3.51
N ASP A 78 -1.90 16.55 3.75
CA ASP A 78 -2.37 15.39 2.98
C ASP A 78 -2.59 15.66 1.48
N ASP A 79 -2.66 16.91 1.05
CA ASP A 79 -2.78 17.28 -0.37
C ASP A 79 -1.43 17.34 -1.11
N SER A 80 -0.31 17.04 -0.42
CA SER A 80 1.04 17.22 -0.95
C SER A 80 1.71 15.95 -1.48
N TYR A 81 0.96 14.84 -1.56
CA TYR A 81 1.49 13.58 -2.09
C TYR A 81 1.82 13.69 -3.59
N GLN A 82 2.94 13.09 -3.97
CA GLN A 82 3.40 13.01 -5.36
C GLN A 82 3.43 11.56 -5.82
N VAL A 83 2.99 11.30 -7.05
CA VAL A 83 2.98 9.95 -7.62
C VAL A 83 4.41 9.50 -7.91
N ILE A 84 4.84 8.38 -7.31
CA ILE A 84 6.13 7.73 -7.60
C ILE A 84 5.95 6.50 -8.50
N LEU A 85 4.83 5.80 -8.36
CA LEU A 85 4.40 4.73 -9.24
C LEU A 85 3.01 5.07 -9.75
N VAL A 86 2.90 5.39 -11.04
CA VAL A 86 1.60 5.59 -11.70
C VAL A 86 0.77 4.32 -11.61
N SER A 87 -0.56 4.48 -11.64
CA SER A 87 -1.51 3.35 -11.63
C SER A 87 -1.10 2.25 -12.62
N SER A 88 -0.55 1.17 -12.06
CA SER A 88 0.07 0.07 -12.77
C SER A 88 -0.86 -1.15 -12.70
N SER A 89 -1.05 -1.84 -13.81
CA SER A 89 -1.91 -3.02 -13.87
C SER A 89 -1.18 -4.24 -13.31
N PHE A 90 -1.81 -4.92 -12.35
CA PHE A 90 -1.32 -6.17 -11.76
C PHE A 90 -2.17 -7.38 -12.13
N MET A 91 -3.41 -7.16 -12.60
CA MET A 91 -4.29 -8.22 -13.12
C MET A 91 -5.02 -7.72 -14.34
N ASN A 92 -5.28 -8.62 -15.27
CA ASN A 92 -6.20 -8.34 -16.38
C ASN A 92 -7.68 -8.53 -15.94
N PRO A 93 -8.65 -8.01 -16.70
CA PRO A 93 -10.06 -8.12 -16.34
C PRO A 93 -10.58 -9.56 -16.22
N GLY A 94 -9.94 -10.54 -16.88
CA GLY A 94 -10.29 -11.95 -16.77
C GLY A 94 -9.92 -12.51 -15.40
N GLU A 95 -8.68 -12.27 -14.98
CA GLU A 95 -8.15 -12.66 -13.66
C GLU A 95 -8.91 -11.98 -12.52
N SER A 96 -9.37 -10.74 -12.70
CA SER A 96 -10.15 -10.03 -11.67
C SER A 96 -11.58 -10.55 -11.49
N ARG A 97 -12.11 -11.32 -12.45
CA ARG A 97 -13.49 -11.87 -12.39
C ARG A 97 -13.56 -13.31 -11.89
N SER A 98 -12.48 -14.07 -12.06
CA SER A 98 -12.36 -15.47 -11.64
C SER A 98 -12.15 -15.59 -10.13
#